data_AF-A0A2W5TYY5-F1
#
_entry.id   AF-A0A2W5TYY5-F1
#
_cell.length_a   1.000
_cell.length_b   1.000
_cell.length_c   1.000
_cell.angle_alpha   90.00
_cell.angle_beta   90.00
_cell.angle_gamma   90.00
#
_symmetry.space_group_name_H-M   'P 1'
#
loop_
_entity.id
_entity.type
_entity.pdbx_description
1 polymer ?
#
loop_
_entity_poly.entity_id
_entity_poly.type
_entity_poly.pdbx_seq_one_letter_code
_entity_poly.pdbx_strand_id
1 'polypeptide(L)' 'MKVARGERQEQVLKLVREWESEKRIWTNNDLAIAVGISSAQVSALLAALVAAGKLTRQPALVLTESAVTSNEAA' A
#
# COMPACT_ATOMS: atom_id res chain seq x y z
N MET A 1 0.36 21.98 11.21
CA MET A 1 -0.98 21.37 11.15
C MET A 1 -0.84 19.87 11.41
N LYS A 2 -1.45 19.33 12.47
CA LYS A 2 -1.42 17.88 12.75
C LYS A 2 -2.59 17.25 12.00
N VAL A 3 -2.35 16.71 10.79
CA VAL A 3 -3.32 15.86 10.10
C VAL A 3 -3.75 14.75 11.06
N ALA A 4 -5.04 14.62 11.30
CA ALA A 4 -5.56 13.67 12.27
C ALA A 4 -5.27 12.24 11.80
N ARG A 5 -5.01 11.32 12.73
CA ARG A 5 -4.71 9.91 12.40
C ARG A 5 -5.80 9.27 11.51
N GLY A 6 -7.06 9.70 11.67
CA GLY A 6 -8.18 9.27 10.84
C GLY A 6 -8.08 9.72 9.37
N GLU A 7 -7.70 10.97 9.12
CA GLU A 7 -7.56 11.51 7.75
C GLU A 7 -6.47 10.77 6.96
N ARG A 8 -5.36 10.42 7.61
CA ARG A 8 -4.29 9.64 6.96
C ARG A 8 -4.73 8.22 6.62
N GLN A 9 -5.55 7.61 7.47
CA GLN A 9 -6.09 6.27 7.23
C GLN A 9 -7.04 6.27 6.03
N GLU A 10 -7.87 7.30 5.88
CA GLU A 10 -8.75 7.47 4.72
C GLU A 10 -7.96 7.75 3.44
N GLN A 11 -6.91 8.57 3.51
CA GLN A 11 -6.02 8.83 2.37
C GLN A 11 -5.33 7.55 1.89
N VAL A 12 -4.76 6.75 2.80
CA VAL A 12 -4.15 5.45 2.46
C VAL A 12 -5.19 4.52 1.82
N LEU A 13 -6.38 4.41 2.41
CA LEU A 13 -7.43 3.54 1.89
C LEU A 13 -7.90 3.95 0.49
N LYS A 14 -8.09 5.26 0.26
CA LYS A 14 -8.49 5.79 -1.05
C LYS A 14 -7.43 5.48 -2.11
N LEU A 15 -6.17 5.75 -1.80
CA LEU A 15 -5.06 5.56 -2.72
C LEU A 15 -4.84 4.09 -3.07
N VAL A 16 -4.96 3.20 -2.08
CA VAL A 16 -4.90 1.74 -2.32
C VAL A 16 -5.99 1.30 -3.30
N ARG A 17 -7.24 1.75 -3.10
CA ARG A 17 -8.35 1.40 -3.99
C ARG A 17 -8.18 1.93 -5.41
N GLU A 18 -7.65 3.14 -5.54
CA GLU A 18 -7.34 3.74 -6.84
C GLU A 18 -6.29 2.90 -7.59
N TRP A 19 -5.18 2.57 -6.93
CA TRP A 19 -4.12 1.76 -7.52
C TRP A 19 -4.55 0.31 -7.80
N GLU A 20 -5.41 -0.28 -6.95
CA GLU A 20 -6.04 -1.58 -7.22
C GLU A 20 -6.97 -1.53 -8.45
N SER A 21 -7.75 -0.45 -8.59
CA SER A 21 -8.61 -0.24 -9.77
C SER A 21 -7.80 -0.10 -11.05
N GLU A 22 -6.62 0.51 -10.97
CA GLU A 22 -5.66 0.63 -12.08
C GLU A 22 -4.86 -0.66 -12.33
N LYS A 23 -5.03 -1.70 -11.51
CA LYS A 23 -4.19 -2.92 -11.49
C LYS A 23 -2.70 -2.61 -11.40
N ARG A 24 -2.35 -1.47 -10.80
CA ARG A 24 -0.98 -1.03 -10.62
C ARG A 24 -0.31 -1.91 -9.56
N ILE A 25 0.93 -2.30 -9.81
CA ILE A 25 1.78 -2.92 -8.78
C ILE A 25 2.37 -1.80 -7.94
N TRP A 26 2.26 -1.91 -6.62
CA TRP A 26 2.74 -0.91 -5.68
C TRP A 26 3.29 -1.56 -4.40
N THR A 27 4.17 -0.84 -3.73
CA THR A 27 4.80 -1.24 -2.48
C THR A 27 4.35 -0.35 -1.32
N ASN A 28 4.67 -0.76 -0.09
CA ASN A 28 4.46 0.09 1.09
C ASN A 28 5.26 1.40 1.00
N ASN A 29 6.39 1.42 0.28
CA ASN A 29 7.20 2.61 0.11
C ASN A 29 6.55 3.62 -0.84
N ASP A 30 5.89 3.14 -1.91
CA ASP A 30 5.15 4.02 -2.83
C ASP A 30 4.02 4.75 -2.12
N LEU A 31 3.26 4.03 -1.28
CA LEU A 31 2.23 4.62 -0.42
C LEU A 31 2.81 5.60 0.60
N ALA A 32 3.97 5.28 1.18
CA ALA A 32 4.65 6.12 2.16
C ALA A 32 5.01 7.48 1.54
N ILE A 33 5.55 7.47 0.33
CA ILE A 33 5.89 8.67 -0.44
C ILE A 33 4.61 9.46 -0.79
N ALA A 34 3.58 8.78 -1.31
CA ALA A 34 2.36 9.43 -1.76
C ALA A 34 1.55 10.09 -0.61
N VAL A 35 1.57 9.49 0.58
CA VAL A 35 0.86 10.01 1.77
C VAL A 35 1.78 10.90 2.64
N GLY A 36 3.09 10.89 2.40
CA GLY A 36 4.07 11.65 3.18
C GLY A 36 4.26 11.13 4.60
N ILE A 37 4.23 9.80 4.79
CA ILE A 37 4.43 9.11 6.07
C ILE A 37 5.51 8.05 5.96
N SER A 38 5.95 7.46 7.07
CA SER A 38 6.95 6.39 7.01
C SER A 38 6.31 5.06 6.55
N SER A 39 7.10 4.21 5.88
CA SER A 39 6.68 2.88 5.47
C SER A 39 6.17 2.02 6.64
N ALA A 40 6.78 2.15 7.83
CA ALA A 40 6.31 1.48 9.04
C ALA A 40 4.91 1.95 9.46
N GLN A 41 4.60 3.25 9.34
CA GLN A 41 3.26 3.78 9.60
C GLN A 41 2.25 3.28 8.56
N VAL A 42 2.64 3.20 7.28
CA VAL A 42 1.79 2.60 6.23
C VAL A 42 1.47 1.15 6.58
N SER A 43 2.47 0.33 6.92
CA SER A 43 2.24 -1.08 7.28
C SER A 43 1.29 -1.23 8.47
N ALA A 44 1.44 -0.39 9.50
CA ALA A 44 0.53 -0.38 10.63
C ALA A 44 -0.90 0.04 10.24
N LEU A 45 -1.06 1.02 9.35
CA LEU A 45 -2.36 1.46 8.85
C LEU A 45 -3.02 0.40 7.97
N LEU A 46 -2.27 -0.26 7.08
CA LEU A 46 -2.77 -1.36 6.26
C LEU A 46 -3.20 -2.55 7.13
N ALA A 47 -2.40 -2.92 8.13
CA ALA A 47 -2.79 -3.96 9.09
C ALA A 47 -4.11 -3.61 9.82
N ALA A 48 -4.27 -2.36 10.26
CA ALA A 48 -5.50 -1.91 10.89
C ALA A 48 -6.70 -1.92 9.92
N LEU A 49 -6.49 -1.55 8.66
CA LEU A 49 -7.52 -1.58 7.62
C LEU A 49 -7.96 -3.00 7.25
N VAL A 50 -7.02 -3.95 7.22
CA VAL A 50 -7.30 -5.38 7.02
C VAL A 50 -8.05 -5.96 8.21
N ALA A 51 -7.60 -5.68 9.44
CA ALA A 51 -8.30 -6.11 10.65
C ALA A 51 -9.73 -5.55 10.74
N ALA A 52 -9.95 -4.33 10.21
CA ALA A 52 -11.27 -3.71 10.10
C ALA A 52 -12.10 -4.22 8.91
N GLY A 53 -11.59 -5.16 8.11
CA GLY A 53 -12.26 -5.70 6.92
C GLY A 53 -12.42 -4.72 5.76
N LYS A 54 -11.72 -3.58 5.79
CA LYS A 54 -11.79 -2.53 4.74
C LYS A 54 -10.90 -2.82 3.54
N LEU A 55 -9.89 -3.67 3.74
CA LEU A 55 -9.00 -4.23 2.72
C LEU A 55 -8.99 -5.75 2.87
N THR A 56 -9.11 -6.46 1.75
CA THR A 56 -9.13 -7.94 1.70
C THR A 56 -7.75 -8.54 1.50
N ARG A 57 -6.78 -7.74 1.05
CA ARG A 57 -5.36 -8.12 0.95
C ARG A 57 -4.50 -6.99 1.50
N GLN A 58 -3.48 -7.33 2.29
CA GLN A 58 -2.30 -6.47 2.29
C GLN A 58 -1.71 -6.54 0.87
N PRO A 59 -1.17 -5.44 0.32
CA PRO A 59 -0.30 -5.56 -0.84
C PRO A 59 0.68 -6.68 -0.53
N ALA A 60 0.97 -7.51 -1.52
CA ALA A 60 2.06 -8.44 -1.38
C ALA A 60 3.23 -7.64 -0.79
N LEU A 61 3.66 -7.99 0.42
CA LEU A 61 5.06 -7.84 0.77
C LEU A 61 5.73 -8.59 -0.38
N VAL A 62 6.12 -7.86 -1.42
CA VAL A 62 6.94 -8.37 -2.50
C VAL A 62 8.28 -8.63 -1.83
N LEU A 63 8.33 -9.71 -1.03
CA LEU A 63 9.52 -10.42 -0.63
C LEU A 63 10.03 -11.17 -1.87
N THR A 64 10.18 -10.45 -2.97
CA THR A 64 10.73 -10.95 -4.21
C THR A 64 11.14 -9.75 -5.05
N GLU A 65 12.25 -9.15 -4.65
CA GLU A 65 13.27 -8.61 -5.57
C GLU A 65 13.80 -9.69 -6.55
N SER A 66 13.03 -10.76 -6.84
CA SER A 66 13.48 -11.96 -7.56
C SER A 66 12.40 -12.69 -8.37
N ALA A 67 11.20 -12.13 -8.60
CA ALA A 67 10.15 -12.82 -9.36
C ALA A 67 9.53 -12.03 -10.53
N VAL A 68 10.09 -10.88 -10.92
CA VAL A 68 9.70 -10.18 -12.17
C VAL A 68 10.94 -9.84 -12.99
N THR A 69 11.77 -10.84 -13.26
CA THR A 69 12.68 -10.87 -14.41
C THR A 69 12.69 -12.30 -14.93
N SER A 70 11.73 -12.67 -15.77
CA SER A 70 11.75 -13.81 -16.72
C SER A 70 10.35 -14.05 -17.27
N ASN A 71 9.82 -13.08 -18.01
CA ASN A 71 8.95 -13.42 -19.13
C ASN A 71 9.06 -12.36 -20.22
N GLU A 72 10.29 -12.06 -20.60
CA GLU A 72 10.59 -11.45 -21.90
C GLU A 72 11.97 -11.98 -22.31
N ALA A 73 12.01 -12.67 -23.45
CA ALA A 73 13.17 -13.27 -24.12
C ALA A 73 13.70 -14.64 -23.61
N ALA A 74 13.04 -15.72 -24.04
CA ALA A 74 13.71 -16.93 -24.56
C ALA A 74 12.73 -17.71 -25.48
#